data_AF-A0A4D4L9B2-F1
#
_entry.id   AF-A0A4D4L9B2-F1
#
_cell.length_a   1.000
_cell.length_b   1.000
_cell.length_c   1.000
_cell.angle_alpha   90.00
_cell.angle_beta   90.00
_cell.angle_gamma   90.00
#
_symmetry.space_group_name_H-M   'P 1'
#
loop_
_entity.id
_entity.type
_entity.pdbx_description
1 polymer ?
#
loop_
_entity_poly.entity_id
_entity_poly.type
_entity_poly.pdbx_seq_one_letter_code
_entity_poly.pdbx_strand_id
1 'polypeptide(L)'
;METESEPYIRLATLRQLHQVVADLNTARSFADTLQAVADGVTAGLGFELSAVNLVRPDGDLVVAAVGGSAGAEALMAGRVGSRCSWERRLSMGERWGDLRFIPYSEGWVLDDDDVPQWHTPGPAPRFPDEWHPMDRLFAPLYAAGASGGELIGVLSVDKPRNGRRPGAWGREALQMYAFHAAVAIGNARLRGNMQRALLRLEREQQALRASEESFRQAFEYAPSGMAIAEMGGDQHGRLLRTNDALCRLLGRPASAMRRFSFSDLVHPEDIGTLLRTSAEGGRAELRLARRDGSYVWVSLRNSVVADAADGPRFLLTHVEDIEERKRHELQLAHRASHDSLTGLPNSAELRARLAARLCATPPRPGGGYEDGGASDDGFAGDGGVYVDAAGHLHGFDEFECFGTPPPVETAPFDGHVHTVPPNEDSDIDDGHKGLAVLFCDLDGFKSINDRFGHHAGDAVLIEVARRLTNGVREGDTVARLGGDEFVVLADGLGRADAADLAVRLRNAITPPIRVDGRAVRVGASFGIGWAGCGMSAEEVLHSADQRMYIEKRSRSKERRRAG
;
A
#
# COMPACT_ATOMS: atom_id res chain seq x y z
N MET A 1 88.11 35.36 26.93
CA MET A 1 86.96 36.27 26.94
C MET A 1 85.72 35.39 26.87
N GLU A 2 85.57 34.59 27.91
CA GLU A 2 84.48 33.65 28.19
C GLU A 2 83.76 34.24 29.42
N THR A 3 82.47 33.93 29.61
CA THR A 3 81.57 34.30 30.73
C THR A 3 80.38 35.22 30.41
N GLU A 4 79.79 35.15 29.20
CA GLU A 4 78.32 35.30 29.10
C GLU A 4 77.64 33.96 29.41
N SER A 5 77.83 33.56 30.68
CA SER A 5 77.10 32.61 31.52
C SER A 5 76.05 31.69 30.86
N GLU A 6 76.46 30.44 30.57
CA GLU A 6 75.63 29.26 30.25
C GLU A 6 74.22 29.18 30.87
N PRO A 7 73.97 29.54 32.16
CA PRO A 7 72.62 29.50 32.73
C PRO A 7 71.60 30.41 32.03
N TYR A 8 72.01 31.55 31.47
CA TYR A 8 71.07 32.49 30.83
C TYR A 8 70.58 31.98 29.47
N ILE A 9 71.49 31.40 28.67
CA ILE A 9 71.16 30.74 27.40
C ILE A 9 70.22 29.55 27.66
N ARG A 10 70.48 28.76 28.71
CA ARG A 10 69.60 27.63 29.10
C ARG A 10 68.19 28.09 29.50
N LEU A 11 68.07 29.19 30.25
CA LEU A 11 66.77 29.74 30.66
C LEU A 11 65.98 30.32 29.48
N ALA A 12 66.65 31.01 28.55
CA ALA A 12 66.02 31.55 27.34
C ALA A 12 65.46 30.43 26.45
N THR A 13 66.26 29.39 26.20
CA THR A 13 65.85 28.21 25.42
C THR A 13 64.71 27.43 26.11
N LEU A 14 64.72 27.31 27.44
CA LEU A 14 63.64 26.66 28.19
C LEU A 14 62.32 27.46 28.12
N ARG A 15 62.37 28.79 28.21
CA ARG A 15 61.19 29.66 28.01
C ARG A 15 60.64 29.54 26.60
N GLN A 16 61.52 29.47 25.60
CA GLN A 16 61.14 29.31 24.20
C GLN A 16 60.47 27.96 23.96
N LEU A 17 61.01 26.87 24.51
CA LEU A 17 60.36 25.55 24.51
C LEU A 17 58.98 25.57 25.18
N HIS A 18 58.88 26.19 26.36
CA HIS A 18 57.61 26.28 27.08
C HIS A 18 56.56 27.08 26.29
N GLN A 19 56.96 28.17 25.63
CA GLN A 19 56.06 28.96 24.78
C GLN A 19 55.54 28.13 23.61
N VAL A 20 56.44 27.42 22.92
CA VAL A 20 56.05 26.61 21.76
C VAL A 20 55.11 25.47 22.19
N VAL A 21 55.40 24.81 23.32
CA VAL A 21 54.52 23.77 23.88
C VAL A 21 53.15 24.34 24.31
N ALA A 22 53.10 25.58 24.80
CA ALA A 22 51.84 26.26 25.07
C ALA A 22 51.05 26.49 23.78
N ASP A 23 51.70 26.98 22.72
CA ASP A 23 51.07 27.24 21.42
C ASP A 23 50.46 25.96 20.82
N LEU A 24 51.15 24.82 20.94
CA LEU A 24 50.64 23.48 20.54
C LEU A 24 49.28 23.14 21.18
N ASN A 25 49.10 23.48 22.45
CA ASN A 25 47.87 23.16 23.19
C ASN A 25 46.71 24.10 22.88
N THR A 26 46.98 25.27 22.30
CA THR A 26 45.95 26.27 21.93
C THR A 26 45.35 26.05 20.54
N ALA A 27 45.93 25.15 19.73
CA ALA A 27 45.47 24.88 18.38
C ALA A 27 44.01 24.39 18.34
N ARG A 28 43.21 24.99 17.45
CA ARG A 28 41.75 24.78 17.35
C ARG A 28 41.37 23.61 16.46
N SER A 29 42.20 23.28 15.47
CA SER A 29 41.97 22.20 14.53
C SER A 29 43.12 21.19 14.54
N PHE A 30 42.87 19.99 13.98
CA PHE A 30 43.92 18.99 13.81
C PHE A 30 45.03 19.48 12.86
N ALA A 31 44.65 20.15 11.76
CA ALA A 31 45.60 20.74 10.83
C ALA A 31 46.43 21.86 11.50
N ASP A 32 45.78 22.73 12.27
CA ASP A 32 46.45 23.81 13.01
C ASP A 32 47.46 23.23 14.01
N THR A 33 47.11 22.10 14.64
CA THR A 33 48.00 21.41 15.59
C THR A 33 49.25 20.89 14.87
N LEU A 34 49.08 20.29 13.69
CA LEU A 34 50.21 19.77 12.90
C LEU A 34 51.12 20.89 12.39
N GLN A 35 50.54 21.99 11.93
CA GLN A 35 51.31 23.15 11.50
C GLN A 35 52.04 23.79 12.68
N ALA A 36 51.39 23.95 13.84
CA ALA A 36 52.04 24.44 15.05
C ALA A 36 53.19 23.53 15.50
N VAL A 37 53.08 22.20 15.32
CA VAL A 37 54.19 21.27 15.57
C VAL A 37 55.37 21.58 14.66
N ALA A 38 55.16 21.74 13.35
CA ALA A 38 56.23 22.03 12.40
C ALA A 38 56.87 23.42 12.64
N ASP A 39 56.03 24.44 12.84
CA ASP A 39 56.48 25.81 13.08
C ASP A 39 57.25 25.91 14.39
N GLY A 40 56.83 25.18 15.42
CA GLY A 40 57.49 25.17 16.71
C GLY A 40 58.92 24.62 16.70
N VAL A 41 59.24 23.71 15.78
CA VAL A 41 60.63 23.26 15.59
C VAL A 41 61.49 24.37 14.96
N THR A 42 60.95 25.08 13.99
CA THR A 42 61.72 26.09 13.25
C THR A 42 61.84 27.41 14.02
N ALA A 43 60.76 27.85 14.66
CA ALA A 43 60.72 29.06 15.46
C ALA A 43 61.23 28.85 16.90
N GLY A 44 61.04 27.66 17.47
CA GLY A 44 61.33 27.37 18.88
C GLY A 44 62.67 26.68 19.14
N LEU A 45 62.94 25.60 18.40
CA LEU A 45 64.15 24.79 18.56
C LEU A 45 65.32 25.27 17.68
N GLY A 46 65.07 26.19 16.75
CA GLY A 46 66.11 26.83 15.94
C GLY A 46 66.61 25.98 14.77
N PHE A 47 65.75 25.14 14.20
CA PHE A 47 66.03 24.45 12.94
C PHE A 47 65.58 25.28 11.73
N GLU A 48 66.20 25.08 10.57
CA GLU A 48 65.82 25.79 9.33
C GLU A 48 64.57 25.18 8.68
N LEU A 49 64.38 23.87 8.78
CA LEU A 49 63.23 23.16 8.23
C LEU A 49 62.75 22.05 9.17
N SER A 50 61.45 21.80 9.19
CA SER A 50 60.88 20.59 9.78
C SER A 50 59.72 20.05 8.94
N ALA A 51 59.44 18.75 9.08
CA ALA A 51 58.29 18.10 8.47
C ALA A 51 57.65 17.10 9.46
N VAL A 52 56.34 17.17 9.60
CA VAL A 52 55.55 16.25 10.42
C VAL A 52 54.98 15.16 9.52
N ASN A 53 55.46 13.93 9.69
CA ASN A 53 55.00 12.77 8.96
C ASN A 53 54.01 12.00 9.83
N LEU A 54 52.79 11.75 9.38
CA LEU A 54 51.78 11.02 10.16
C LEU A 54 51.54 9.63 9.58
N VAL A 55 51.40 8.66 10.48
CA VAL A 55 51.04 7.29 10.11
C VAL A 55 49.57 7.24 9.69
N ARG A 56 49.32 6.70 8.49
CA ARG A 56 48.00 6.43 7.93
C ARG A 56 47.49 5.04 8.35
N PRO A 57 46.19 4.74 8.16
CA PRO A 57 45.63 3.43 8.49
C PRO A 57 46.25 2.25 7.71
N ASP A 58 46.80 2.50 6.52
CA ASP A 58 47.54 1.53 5.70
C ASP A 58 48.97 1.27 6.21
N GLY A 59 49.44 2.07 7.18
CA GLY A 59 50.77 2.00 7.77
C GLY A 59 51.81 2.91 7.11
N ASP A 60 51.49 3.50 5.96
CA ASP A 60 52.38 4.44 5.28
C ASP A 60 52.36 5.82 5.97
N LEU A 61 53.38 6.63 5.74
CA LEU A 61 53.47 7.95 6.37
C LEU A 61 53.29 9.05 5.34
N VAL A 62 52.40 9.99 5.64
CA VAL A 62 52.16 11.20 4.83
C VAL A 62 52.80 12.42 5.48
N VAL A 63 53.44 13.26 4.68
CA VAL A 63 53.89 14.58 5.11
C VAL A 63 52.66 15.45 5.35
N ALA A 64 52.29 15.63 6.61
CA ALA A 64 51.06 16.30 7.00
C ALA A 64 51.23 17.81 7.21
N ALA A 65 52.43 18.26 7.58
CA ALA A 65 52.79 19.67 7.69
C ALA A 65 54.30 19.85 7.47
N VAL A 66 54.70 21.00 6.95
CA VAL A 66 56.10 21.40 6.76
C VAL A 66 56.28 22.81 7.30
N GLY A 67 57.38 23.07 7.99
CA GLY A 67 57.71 24.37 8.56
C GLY A 67 59.08 24.84 8.07
N GLY A 68 59.24 26.15 7.86
CA GLY A 68 60.54 26.80 7.58
C GLY A 68 60.81 27.15 6.12
N SER A 69 60.20 26.47 5.14
CA SER A 69 60.35 26.80 3.71
C SER A 69 59.09 26.49 2.91
N ALA A 70 58.54 27.52 2.26
CA ALA A 70 57.38 27.38 1.36
C ALA A 70 57.67 26.49 0.14
N GLY A 71 58.93 26.47 -0.34
CA GLY A 71 59.34 25.60 -1.44
C GLY A 71 59.36 24.13 -1.03
N ALA A 72 59.82 23.85 0.20
CA ALA A 72 59.83 22.50 0.76
C ALA A 72 58.40 22.02 1.06
N GLU A 73 57.53 22.91 1.56
CA GLU A 73 56.11 22.63 1.76
C GLU A 73 55.42 22.26 0.44
N ALA A 74 55.58 23.06 -0.61
CA ALA A 74 54.95 22.82 -1.91
C ALA A 74 55.38 21.48 -2.56
N LEU A 75 56.58 20.99 -2.25
CA LEU A 75 57.09 19.74 -2.82
C LEU A 75 56.73 18.51 -2.00
N MET A 76 56.78 18.62 -0.67
CA MET A 76 56.65 17.47 0.23
C MET A 76 55.23 17.31 0.79
N ALA A 77 54.49 18.39 1.07
CA ALA A 77 53.19 18.30 1.73
C ALA A 77 52.22 17.39 0.94
N GLY A 78 51.58 16.46 1.64
CA GLY A 78 50.65 15.48 1.08
C GLY A 78 51.31 14.28 0.37
N ARG A 79 52.62 14.28 0.15
CA ARG A 79 53.37 13.12 -0.37
C ARG A 79 53.44 12.01 0.68
N VAL A 80 53.57 10.78 0.22
CA VAL A 80 53.54 9.56 1.04
C VAL A 80 54.83 8.81 0.84
N GLY A 81 55.43 8.35 1.95
CA GLY A 81 56.50 7.37 1.94
C GLY A 81 56.02 6.06 2.55
N SER A 82 56.44 4.93 1.97
CA SER A 82 56.02 3.61 2.41
C SER A 82 56.51 3.29 3.83
N ARG A 83 55.72 2.46 4.51
CA ARG A 83 56.06 1.93 5.84
C ARG A 83 57.45 1.28 5.87
N CYS A 84 57.77 0.47 4.86
CA CYS A 84 59.05 -0.25 4.78
C CYS A 84 60.26 0.69 4.75
N SER A 85 60.18 1.78 3.99
CA SER A 85 61.26 2.77 3.92
C SER A 85 61.39 3.56 5.21
N TRP A 86 60.28 3.90 5.86
CA TRP A 86 60.31 4.52 7.20
C TRP A 86 60.87 3.58 8.27
N GLU A 87 60.51 2.29 8.28
CA GLU A 87 61.08 1.30 9.20
C GLU A 87 62.59 1.14 9.00
N ARG A 88 63.07 1.17 7.75
CA ARG A 88 64.50 1.19 7.43
C ARG A 88 65.19 2.44 7.99
N ARG A 89 64.63 3.63 7.75
CA ARG A 89 65.17 4.90 8.29
C ARG A 89 65.21 4.91 9.82
N LEU A 90 64.18 4.39 10.47
CA LEU A 90 64.09 4.39 11.94
C LEU A 90 64.96 3.30 12.61
N SER A 91 65.46 2.32 11.85
CA SER A 91 66.35 1.26 12.34
C SER A 91 67.83 1.49 11.98
N MET A 92 68.13 2.45 11.10
CA MET A 92 69.47 2.82 10.66
C MET A 92 70.05 3.98 11.50
N GLY A 93 71.38 4.11 11.47
CA GLY A 93 72.12 5.23 12.06
C GLY A 93 72.26 5.14 13.58
N GLU A 94 72.62 6.28 14.18
CA GLU A 94 72.84 6.43 15.60
C GLU A 94 71.53 6.66 16.37
N ARG A 95 71.43 6.03 17.54
CA ARG A 95 70.35 6.26 18.49
C ARG A 95 70.76 7.34 19.49
N TRP A 96 70.07 8.47 19.49
CA TRP A 96 70.24 9.53 20.49
C TRP A 96 69.01 9.59 21.39
N GLY A 97 68.95 8.72 22.39
CA GLY A 97 67.73 8.53 23.20
C GLY A 97 66.62 7.94 22.34
N ASP A 98 65.54 8.69 22.12
CA ASP A 98 64.46 8.31 21.19
C ASP A 98 64.65 8.84 19.77
N LEU A 99 65.62 9.74 19.57
CA LEU A 99 65.92 10.31 18.26
C LEU A 99 66.75 9.33 17.42
N ARG A 100 66.60 9.46 16.10
CA ARG A 100 67.40 8.75 15.10
C ARG A 100 68.20 9.74 14.28
N PHE A 101 69.52 9.62 14.35
CA PHE A 101 70.43 10.41 13.56
C PHE A 101 71.13 9.53 12.55
N ILE A 102 71.02 9.88 11.27
CA ILE A 102 71.71 9.17 10.18
C ILE A 102 72.75 10.12 9.61
N PRO A 103 74.06 9.86 9.83
CA PRO A 103 75.11 10.69 9.26
C PRO A 103 75.17 10.50 7.74
N TYR A 104 75.60 11.55 7.03
CA TYR A 104 75.74 11.51 5.57
C TYR A 104 76.59 10.36 5.03
N SER A 105 77.55 9.85 5.83
CA SER A 105 78.42 8.74 5.46
C SER A 105 77.69 7.38 5.38
N GLU A 106 76.57 7.25 6.07
CA GLU A 106 75.80 5.99 6.16
C GLU A 106 74.46 6.06 5.40
N GLY A 107 74.02 7.26 5.01
CA GLY A 107 72.72 7.52 4.41
C GLY A 107 72.58 7.21 2.92
N TRP A 108 73.62 6.74 2.23
CA TRP A 108 73.63 6.54 0.76
C TRP A 108 72.54 5.57 0.26
N VAL A 109 72.08 4.64 1.11
CA VAL A 109 70.99 3.69 0.80
C VAL A 109 69.61 4.37 0.74
N LEU A 110 69.50 5.62 1.21
CA LEU A 110 68.23 6.35 1.38
C LEU A 110 68.02 7.45 0.32
N ASP A 111 69.00 7.68 -0.55
CA ASP A 111 68.96 8.77 -1.52
C ASP A 111 67.90 8.52 -2.62
N ASP A 112 67.62 7.25 -2.93
CA ASP A 112 66.62 6.81 -3.94
C ASP A 112 65.37 6.15 -3.33
N ASP A 113 65.11 6.32 -2.03
CA ASP A 113 63.89 5.77 -1.44
C ASP A 113 62.64 6.63 -1.73
N ASP A 114 61.46 6.08 -1.45
CA ASP A 114 60.17 6.72 -1.73
C ASP A 114 59.73 7.71 -0.64
N VAL A 115 60.57 7.98 0.36
CA VAL A 115 60.23 8.90 1.44
C VAL A 115 60.52 10.34 0.99
N PRO A 116 59.52 11.24 1.01
CA PRO A 116 59.72 12.64 0.64
C PRO A 116 60.83 13.29 1.47
N GLN A 117 61.79 13.91 0.80
CA GLN A 117 62.95 14.51 1.44
C GLN A 117 63.30 15.84 0.80
N TRP A 118 63.78 16.75 1.64
CA TRP A 118 64.32 18.05 1.27
C TRP A 118 65.52 18.33 2.14
N HIS A 119 66.55 18.93 1.54
CA HIS A 119 67.79 19.26 2.21
C HIS A 119 68.12 20.73 1.97
N THR A 120 68.45 21.45 3.04
CA THR A 120 68.94 22.82 2.91
C THR A 120 70.34 22.81 2.28
N PRO A 121 70.56 23.50 1.14
CA PRO A 121 71.88 23.56 0.51
C PRO A 121 72.92 24.18 1.43
N GLY A 122 74.14 23.65 1.43
CA GLY A 122 75.23 24.17 2.25
C GLY A 122 76.60 23.63 1.84
N PRO A 123 77.69 24.26 2.31
CA PRO A 123 79.05 23.74 2.08
C PRO A 123 79.26 22.42 2.82
N ALA A 124 80.18 21.60 2.33
CA ALA A 124 80.62 20.40 3.05
C ALA A 124 81.23 20.79 4.42
N PRO A 125 80.98 20.00 5.48
CA PRO A 125 81.48 20.26 6.81
C PRO A 125 83.02 20.21 6.83
N ARG A 126 83.63 21.16 7.53
CA ARG A 126 85.08 21.23 7.78
C ARG A 126 85.47 20.49 9.05
N PHE A 127 84.54 20.37 9.99
CA PHE A 127 84.72 19.68 11.27
C PHE A 127 83.64 18.61 11.49
N PRO A 128 83.92 17.52 12.24
CA PRO A 128 82.97 16.43 12.46
C PRO A 128 81.66 16.81 13.18
N ASP A 129 81.65 17.95 13.88
CA ASP A 129 80.49 18.49 14.60
C ASP A 129 79.63 19.45 13.75
N GLU A 130 80.06 19.78 12.53
CA GLU A 130 79.27 20.59 11.60
C GLU A 130 78.20 19.75 10.89
N TRP A 131 77.05 20.38 10.61
CA TRP A 131 75.93 19.73 9.94
C TRP A 131 76.21 19.55 8.44
N HIS A 132 76.08 18.33 7.93
CA HIS A 132 76.10 18.05 6.50
C HIS A 132 74.69 18.16 5.90
N PRO A 133 74.47 18.71 4.69
CA PRO A 133 73.14 18.78 4.07
C PRO A 133 72.40 17.43 3.96
N MET A 134 73.14 16.33 3.82
CA MET A 134 72.63 14.94 3.80
C MET A 134 72.55 14.26 5.19
N ASP A 135 72.92 14.96 6.27
CA ASP A 135 72.63 14.47 7.63
C ASP A 135 71.11 14.49 7.84
N ARG A 136 70.58 13.44 8.48
CA ARG A 136 69.13 13.28 8.71
C ARG A 136 68.86 13.08 10.20
N LEU A 137 67.92 13.85 10.74
CA LEU A 137 67.52 13.73 12.14
C LEU A 137 66.00 13.54 12.23
N PHE A 138 65.60 12.44 12.84
CA PHE A 138 64.21 12.05 13.01
C PHE A 138 63.87 11.92 14.50
N ALA A 139 62.72 12.46 14.88
CA ALA A 139 62.12 12.31 16.19
C ALA A 139 60.80 11.54 16.05
N PRO A 140 60.79 10.23 16.33
CA PRO A 140 59.57 9.43 16.34
C PRO A 140 58.55 9.96 17.37
N LEU A 141 57.27 9.95 16.99
CA LEU A 141 56.15 10.38 17.81
C LEU A 141 55.33 9.14 18.20
N TYR A 142 55.15 8.89 19.50
CA TYR A 142 54.45 7.71 20.02
C TYR A 142 53.18 8.09 20.81
N ALA A 143 52.09 7.33 20.64
CA ALA A 143 50.79 7.59 21.26
C ALA A 143 50.78 7.60 22.80
N ALA A 144 51.81 7.03 23.45
CA ALA A 144 51.91 6.89 24.90
C ALA A 144 53.18 7.53 25.50
N GLY A 145 53.84 8.43 24.75
CA GLY A 145 54.88 9.28 25.32
C GLY A 145 56.22 8.62 25.69
N ALA A 146 56.47 7.38 25.29
CA ALA A 146 57.79 6.77 25.38
C ALA A 146 58.03 5.80 24.22
N SER A 147 59.30 5.52 23.93
CA SER A 147 59.73 4.51 22.96
C SER A 147 59.22 3.13 23.35
N GLY A 148 58.07 2.76 22.77
CA GLY A 148 57.33 1.54 23.10
C GLY A 148 55.83 1.62 22.80
N GLY A 149 55.27 2.83 22.62
CA GLY A 149 53.89 3.01 22.16
C GLY A 149 53.71 2.83 20.65
N GLU A 150 52.47 2.89 20.18
CA GLU A 150 52.15 2.93 18.76
C GLU A 150 52.76 4.18 18.10
N LEU A 151 53.47 4.00 17.00
CA LEU A 151 54.01 5.11 16.20
C LEU A 151 52.84 5.87 15.57
N ILE A 152 52.68 7.13 15.94
CA ILE A 152 51.65 8.02 15.35
C ILE A 152 52.22 8.90 14.25
N GLY A 153 53.54 9.09 14.24
CA GLY A 153 54.22 9.90 13.23
C GLY A 153 55.71 10.01 13.48
N VAL A 154 56.39 10.74 12.60
CA VAL A 154 57.81 11.07 12.71
C VAL A 154 57.99 12.54 12.39
N LEU A 155 58.62 13.26 13.32
CA LEU A 155 59.06 14.62 13.10
C LEU A 155 60.46 14.61 12.49
N SER A 156 60.57 14.98 11.22
CA SER A 156 61.84 15.16 10.53
C SER A 156 62.32 16.59 10.71
N VAL A 157 63.60 16.76 11.05
CA VAL A 157 64.21 18.09 11.19
C VAL A 157 65.50 18.15 10.37
N ASP A 158 65.77 19.34 9.83
CA ASP A 158 66.94 19.57 8.97
C ASP A 158 68.04 20.32 9.74
N LYS A 159 68.91 21.04 9.02
CA LYS A 159 70.00 21.86 9.53
C LYS A 159 69.59 22.79 10.69
N PRO A 160 70.27 22.71 11.85
CA PRO A 160 70.19 23.73 12.90
C PRO A 160 70.75 25.08 12.43
N ARG A 161 70.14 26.19 12.85
CA ARG A 161 70.57 27.56 12.46
C ARG A 161 72.01 27.91 12.87
N ASN A 162 72.56 27.24 13.88
CA ASN A 162 73.96 27.39 14.29
C ASN A 162 74.94 26.61 13.38
N GLY A 163 74.45 25.85 12.40
CA GLY A 163 75.24 25.07 11.44
C GLY A 163 75.93 23.84 12.03
N ARG A 164 75.68 23.50 13.30
CA ARG A 164 76.32 22.38 14.01
C ARG A 164 75.32 21.31 14.38
N ARG A 165 75.79 20.07 14.49
CA ARG A 165 75.00 18.94 14.99
C ARG A 165 74.49 19.24 16.41
N PRO A 166 73.23 18.92 16.75
CA PRO A 166 72.68 19.22 18.08
C PRO A 166 73.49 18.55 19.21
N GLY A 167 73.92 19.35 20.19
CA GLY A 167 74.57 18.85 21.41
C GLY A 167 73.62 18.13 22.36
N ALA A 168 74.09 17.72 23.54
CA ALA A 168 73.26 16.99 24.54
C ALA A 168 71.94 17.71 24.85
N TRP A 169 71.98 19.01 25.12
CA TRP A 169 70.78 19.82 25.39
C TRP A 169 69.85 19.94 24.17
N GLY A 170 70.37 20.16 22.97
CA GLY A 170 69.55 20.28 21.76
C GLY A 170 68.81 18.99 21.42
N ARG A 171 69.45 17.84 21.67
CA ARG A 171 68.84 16.50 21.55
C ARG A 171 67.74 16.31 22.60
N GLU A 172 68.00 16.66 23.85
CA GLU A 172 67.01 16.56 24.93
C GLU A 172 65.81 17.49 24.69
N ALA A 173 66.05 18.72 24.24
CA ALA A 173 65.01 19.68 23.87
C ALA A 173 64.13 19.16 22.72
N LEU A 174 64.73 18.61 21.67
CA LEU A 174 63.99 18.03 20.55
C LEU A 174 63.19 16.79 20.98
N GLN A 175 63.75 15.94 21.84
CA GLN A 175 63.04 14.76 22.37
C GLN A 175 61.84 15.17 23.25
N MET A 176 62.03 16.14 24.15
CA MET A 176 60.96 16.70 24.98
C MET A 176 59.85 17.33 24.11
N TYR A 177 60.25 18.07 23.07
CA TYR A 177 59.30 18.66 22.15
C TYR A 177 58.52 17.60 21.36
N ALA A 178 59.21 16.57 20.85
CA ALA A 178 58.57 15.46 20.15
C ALA A 178 57.56 14.72 21.05
N PHE A 179 57.87 14.54 22.33
CA PHE A 179 56.91 14.03 23.32
C PHE A 179 55.65 14.90 23.42
N HIS A 180 55.80 16.21 23.61
CA HIS A 180 54.67 17.13 23.70
C HIS A 180 53.87 17.22 22.40
N ALA A 181 54.54 17.21 21.26
CA ALA A 181 53.91 17.17 19.94
C ALA A 181 53.08 15.89 19.75
N ALA A 182 53.60 14.74 20.17
CA ALA A 182 52.88 13.47 20.10
C ALA A 182 51.57 13.50 20.90
N VAL A 183 51.61 14.03 22.13
CA VAL A 183 50.42 14.21 22.98
C VAL A 183 49.43 15.18 22.36
N ALA A 184 49.90 16.33 21.83
CA ALA A 184 49.03 17.33 21.21
C ALA A 184 48.31 16.79 19.97
N ILE A 185 49.03 16.07 19.10
CA ILE A 185 48.47 15.41 17.90
C ILE A 185 47.43 14.35 18.31
N GLY A 186 47.73 13.54 19.32
CA GLY A 186 46.79 12.54 19.85
C GLY A 186 45.49 13.18 20.35
N ASN A 187 45.60 14.23 21.18
CA ASN A 187 44.44 14.96 21.70
C ASN A 187 43.62 15.64 20.59
N ALA A 188 44.27 16.24 19.61
CA ALA A 188 43.59 16.85 18.47
C ALA A 188 42.85 15.81 17.61
N ARG A 189 43.44 14.62 17.40
CA ARG A 189 42.78 13.51 16.69
C ARG A 189 41.57 12.98 17.47
N LEU A 190 41.69 12.81 18.78
CA LEU A 190 40.59 12.38 19.67
C LEU A 190 39.43 13.39 19.65
N ARG A 191 39.72 14.69 19.79
CA ARG A 191 38.71 15.76 19.71
C ARG A 191 37.96 15.73 18.38
N GLY A 192 38.67 15.62 17.26
CA GLY A 192 38.04 15.54 15.93
C GLY A 192 37.16 14.29 15.74
N ASN A 193 37.60 13.13 16.24
CA ASN A 193 36.81 11.90 16.19
C ASN A 193 35.54 11.99 17.06
N MET A 194 35.67 12.47 18.29
CA MET A 194 34.55 12.64 19.21
C MET A 194 33.50 13.61 18.65
N GLN A 195 33.92 14.73 18.08
CA GLN A 195 33.01 15.71 17.48
C GLN A 195 32.23 15.11 16.29
N ARG A 196 32.89 14.32 15.43
CA ARG A 196 32.22 13.61 14.33
C ARG A 196 31.24 12.54 14.84
N ALA A 197 31.62 11.80 15.88
CA ALA A 197 30.76 10.78 16.47
C ALA A 197 29.50 11.39 17.10
N LEU A 198 29.65 12.49 17.85
CA LEU A 198 28.52 13.23 18.45
C LEU A 198 27.55 13.74 17.39
N LEU A 199 28.06 14.39 16.33
CA LEU A 199 27.23 14.88 15.23
C LEU A 199 26.48 13.73 14.51
N ARG A 200 27.11 12.56 14.38
CA ARG A 200 26.45 11.38 13.81
C ARG A 200 25.33 10.87 14.71
N LEU A 201 25.60 10.73 16.01
CA LEU A 201 24.62 10.29 16.99
C LEU A 201 23.41 11.24 17.06
N GLU A 202 23.65 12.55 17.06
CA GLU A 202 22.57 13.55 17.06
C GLU A 202 21.70 13.45 15.82
N ARG A 203 22.30 13.25 14.64
CA ARG A 203 21.55 13.05 13.38
C ARG A 203 20.73 11.77 13.40
N GLU A 204 21.29 10.66 13.89
CA GLU A 204 20.58 9.39 14.02
C GLU A 204 19.40 9.52 15.00
N GLN A 205 19.59 10.19 16.15
CA GLN A 205 18.48 10.46 17.08
C GLN A 205 17.41 11.40 16.52
N GLN A 206 17.80 12.45 15.79
CA GLN A 206 16.85 13.36 15.15
C GLN A 206 16.03 12.64 14.07
N ALA A 207 16.68 11.80 13.25
CA ALA A 207 16.00 10.99 12.25
C ALA A 207 15.01 10.00 12.88
N LEU A 208 15.40 9.35 13.99
CA LEU A 208 14.51 8.45 14.73
C LEU A 208 13.28 9.20 15.28
N ARG A 209 13.49 10.33 15.96
CA ARG A 209 12.40 11.16 16.48
C ARG A 209 11.47 11.65 15.37
N ALA A 210 12.02 12.15 14.26
CA ALA A 210 11.22 12.60 13.13
C ALA A 210 10.38 11.46 12.52
N SER A 211 10.94 10.25 12.44
CA SER A 211 10.22 9.07 11.97
C SER A 211 9.08 8.67 12.92
N GLU A 212 9.34 8.63 14.23
CA GLU A 212 8.31 8.32 15.25
C GLU A 212 7.17 9.35 15.25
N GLU A 213 7.50 10.63 15.14
CA GLU A 213 6.50 11.70 15.06
C GLU A 213 5.69 11.63 13.77
N SER A 214 6.35 11.35 12.64
CA SER A 214 5.69 11.18 11.34
C SER A 214 4.72 10.00 11.37
N PHE A 215 5.12 8.85 11.93
CA PHE A 215 4.24 7.69 12.10
C PHE A 215 3.05 8.02 13.01
N ARG A 216 3.30 8.68 14.15
CA ARG A 216 2.24 9.11 15.07
C ARG A 216 1.24 10.04 14.37
N GLN A 217 1.71 11.03 13.60
CA GLN A 217 0.82 11.95 12.89
C GLN A 217 0.02 11.25 11.78
N ALA A 218 0.68 10.41 10.97
CA ALA A 218 0.01 9.66 9.92
C ALA A 218 -1.08 8.73 10.48
N PHE A 219 -0.82 8.10 11.63
CA PHE A 219 -1.81 7.26 12.31
C PHE A 219 -2.99 8.08 12.89
N GLU A 220 -2.72 9.14 13.65
CA GLU A 220 -3.77 9.91 14.34
C GLU A 220 -4.66 10.72 13.38
N TYR A 221 -4.06 11.34 12.34
CA TYR A 221 -4.78 12.19 11.39
C TYR A 221 -5.27 11.47 10.14
N ALA A 222 -5.13 10.14 10.05
CA ALA A 222 -5.74 9.38 8.97
C ALA A 222 -7.25 9.64 8.93
N PRO A 223 -7.83 9.91 7.74
CA PRO A 223 -9.26 10.19 7.62
C PRO A 223 -10.12 8.96 7.93
N SER A 224 -9.55 7.77 7.75
CA SER A 224 -10.16 6.47 8.03
C SER A 224 -9.78 5.94 9.41
N GLY A 225 -10.60 5.05 9.95
CA GLY A 225 -10.34 4.43 11.24
C GLY A 225 -9.11 3.52 11.18
N MET A 226 -8.22 3.64 12.14
CA MET A 226 -7.05 2.76 12.28
C MET A 226 -6.96 2.23 13.71
N ALA A 227 -6.57 0.96 13.82
CA ALA A 227 -6.33 0.29 15.08
C ALA A 227 -5.07 -0.57 15.02
N ILE A 228 -4.33 -0.63 16.12
CA ILE A 228 -3.25 -1.57 16.34
C ILE A 228 -3.73 -2.53 17.44
N ALA A 229 -3.69 -3.82 17.16
CA ALA A 229 -4.05 -4.87 18.08
C ALA A 229 -2.91 -5.88 18.24
N GLU A 230 -2.85 -6.54 19.39
CA GLU A 230 -1.95 -7.67 19.60
C GLU A 230 -2.45 -8.89 18.79
N MET A 231 -1.55 -9.72 18.25
CA MET A 231 -1.92 -11.05 17.76
C MET A 231 -1.82 -12.04 18.92
N GLY A 232 -2.97 -12.49 19.44
CA GLY A 232 -3.04 -13.46 20.54
C GLY A 232 -4.15 -14.49 20.35
N GLY A 233 -3.84 -15.62 19.70
CA GLY A 233 -4.75 -16.76 19.54
C GLY A 233 -5.95 -16.53 18.61
N ASP A 234 -6.95 -17.41 18.66
CA ASP A 234 -8.15 -17.43 17.79
C ASP A 234 -9.09 -16.23 17.97
N GLN A 235 -8.82 -15.37 18.95
CA GLN A 235 -9.55 -14.14 19.19
C GLN A 235 -8.64 -12.98 18.78
N HIS A 236 -9.15 -12.05 17.98
CA HIS A 236 -8.39 -10.85 17.64
C HIS A 236 -7.92 -10.22 18.95
N GLY A 237 -6.60 -10.06 19.14
CA GLY A 237 -6.09 -9.63 20.42
C GLY A 237 -6.57 -8.24 20.79
N ARG A 238 -6.31 -7.85 22.03
CA ARG A 238 -6.84 -6.61 22.59
C ARG A 238 -6.35 -5.41 21.78
N LEU A 239 -7.23 -4.43 21.56
CA LEU A 239 -6.85 -3.16 20.94
C LEU A 239 -5.81 -2.45 21.80
N LEU A 240 -4.63 -2.18 21.24
CA LEU A 240 -3.55 -1.45 21.89
C LEU A 240 -3.70 0.05 21.65
N ARG A 241 -4.02 0.42 20.41
CA ARG A 241 -4.14 1.82 19.99
C ARG A 241 -5.21 1.96 18.92
N THR A 242 -5.92 3.07 18.95
CA THR A 242 -6.92 3.46 17.96
C THR A 242 -6.76 4.94 17.65
N ASN A 243 -6.94 5.34 16.40
CA ASN A 243 -6.89 6.76 16.03
C ASN A 243 -8.22 7.48 16.30
N ASP A 244 -8.21 8.81 16.16
CA ASP A 244 -9.37 9.66 16.38
C ASP A 244 -10.53 9.37 15.40
N ALA A 245 -10.23 8.98 14.16
CA ALA A 245 -11.25 8.62 13.18
C ALA A 245 -12.07 7.39 13.61
N LEU A 246 -11.42 6.33 14.08
CA LEU A 246 -12.12 5.13 14.57
C LEU A 246 -12.93 5.42 15.83
N CYS A 247 -12.37 6.24 16.74
CA CYS A 247 -13.07 6.66 17.96
C CYS A 247 -14.36 7.43 17.63
N ARG A 248 -14.29 8.34 16.65
CA ARG A 248 -15.47 9.08 16.15
C ARG A 248 -16.49 8.17 15.47
N LEU A 249 -16.04 7.24 14.62
CA LEU A 249 -16.91 6.29 13.91
C LEU A 249 -17.74 5.43 14.86
N LEU A 250 -17.13 4.95 15.95
CA LEU A 250 -17.79 4.07 16.92
C LEU A 250 -18.43 4.83 18.09
N GLY A 251 -18.18 6.14 18.23
CA GLY A 251 -18.67 6.95 19.34
C GLY A 251 -18.06 6.58 20.70
N ARG A 252 -16.85 6.02 20.70
CA ARG A 252 -16.16 5.50 21.90
C ARG A 252 -14.79 6.18 22.05
N PRO A 253 -14.41 6.63 23.26
CA PRO A 253 -13.08 7.21 23.46
C PRO A 253 -11.99 6.13 23.42
N ALA A 254 -10.78 6.52 23.02
CA ALA A 254 -9.62 5.60 22.92
C ALA A 254 -9.34 4.82 24.22
N SER A 255 -9.61 5.42 25.39
CA SER A 255 -9.45 4.76 26.69
C SER A 255 -10.42 3.59 26.91
N ALA A 256 -11.62 3.66 26.33
CA ALA A 256 -12.60 2.56 26.36
C ALA A 256 -12.25 1.49 25.32
N MET A 257 -11.78 1.90 24.14
CA MET A 257 -11.40 1.00 23.05
C MET A 257 -10.36 -0.04 23.48
N ARG A 258 -9.40 0.33 24.35
CA ARG A 258 -8.39 -0.59 24.89
C ARG A 258 -8.93 -1.76 25.71
N ARG A 259 -10.21 -1.74 26.09
CA ARG A 259 -10.85 -2.83 26.85
C ARG A 259 -11.52 -3.86 25.94
N PHE A 260 -11.70 -3.55 24.66
CA PHE A 260 -12.38 -4.41 23.70
C PHE A 260 -11.38 -5.18 22.84
N SER A 261 -11.77 -6.39 22.46
CA SER A 261 -11.27 -7.05 21.26
C SER A 261 -11.99 -6.50 20.03
N PHE A 262 -11.39 -6.65 18.86
CA PHE A 262 -12.08 -6.35 17.60
C PHE A 262 -13.35 -7.21 17.44
N SER A 263 -13.35 -8.46 17.92
CA SER A 263 -14.50 -9.37 17.84
C SER A 263 -15.71 -8.87 18.65
N ASP A 264 -15.50 -8.18 19.77
CA ASP A 264 -16.58 -7.64 20.62
C ASP A 264 -17.34 -6.49 19.94
N LEU A 265 -16.71 -5.87 18.95
CA LEU A 265 -17.28 -4.75 18.21
C LEU A 265 -17.99 -5.20 16.93
N VAL A 266 -17.82 -6.45 16.50
CA VAL A 266 -18.42 -6.98 15.27
C VAL A 266 -19.81 -7.55 15.56
N HIS A 267 -20.72 -7.38 14.60
CA HIS A 267 -22.05 -8.00 14.67
C HIS A 267 -21.94 -9.54 14.79
N PRO A 268 -22.76 -10.22 15.63
CA PRO A 268 -22.64 -11.66 15.89
C PRO A 268 -22.59 -12.55 14.64
N GLU A 269 -23.38 -12.22 13.61
CA GLU A 269 -23.41 -12.94 12.33
C GLU A 269 -22.12 -12.77 11.49
N ASP A 270 -21.37 -11.68 11.70
CA ASP A 270 -20.22 -11.31 10.87
C ASP A 270 -18.88 -11.75 11.50
N ILE A 271 -18.90 -12.33 12.72
CA ILE A 271 -17.70 -12.80 13.44
C ILE A 271 -16.93 -13.83 12.60
N GLY A 272 -17.62 -14.74 11.92
CA GLY A 272 -16.97 -15.74 11.05
C GLY A 272 -16.19 -15.11 9.89
N THR A 273 -16.69 -14.00 9.35
CA THR A 273 -16.03 -13.23 8.28
C THR A 273 -14.78 -12.51 8.81
N LEU A 274 -14.84 -11.98 10.04
CA LEU A 274 -13.70 -11.37 10.71
C LEU A 274 -12.56 -12.40 10.93
N LEU A 275 -12.90 -13.59 11.45
CA LEU A 275 -11.91 -14.65 11.76
C LEU A 275 -11.14 -15.13 10.53
N ARG A 276 -11.84 -15.38 9.41
CA ARG A 276 -11.19 -15.74 8.14
C ARG A 276 -10.21 -14.67 7.65
N THR A 277 -10.60 -13.41 7.80
CA THR A 277 -9.82 -12.26 7.28
C THR A 277 -8.50 -12.02 8.01
N SER A 278 -8.45 -12.34 9.31
CA SER A 278 -7.21 -12.22 10.09
C SER A 278 -6.23 -13.37 9.92
N ALA A 279 -6.71 -14.56 9.58
CA ALA A 279 -5.83 -15.70 9.30
C ALA A 279 -5.08 -15.51 7.97
N GLU A 280 -5.74 -14.94 6.96
CA GLU A 280 -5.22 -14.89 5.58
C GLU A 280 -4.69 -13.51 5.16
N GLY A 281 -4.92 -12.46 5.96
CA GLY A 281 -4.55 -11.09 5.59
C GLY A 281 -5.40 -10.58 4.43
N GLY A 282 -6.65 -10.22 4.70
CA GLY A 282 -7.63 -9.90 3.66
C GLY A 282 -8.40 -8.60 3.88
N ARG A 283 -9.32 -8.34 2.94
CA ARG A 283 -10.36 -7.32 3.05
C ARG A 283 -11.70 -8.01 3.37
N ALA A 284 -12.40 -7.53 4.38
CA ALA A 284 -13.77 -7.93 4.69
C ALA A 284 -14.72 -6.73 4.71
N GLU A 285 -15.99 -7.00 4.48
CA GLU A 285 -17.09 -6.06 4.73
C GLU A 285 -17.93 -6.65 5.86
N LEU A 286 -18.10 -5.89 6.95
CA LEU A 286 -18.80 -6.35 8.14
C LEU A 286 -19.45 -5.18 8.87
N ARG A 287 -20.33 -5.48 9.82
CA ARG A 287 -21.01 -4.50 10.67
C ARG A 287 -20.28 -4.32 11.99
N LEU A 288 -19.98 -3.07 12.35
CA LEU A 288 -19.45 -2.69 13.66
C LEU A 288 -20.51 -2.02 14.54
N ALA A 289 -20.49 -2.36 15.83
CA ALA A 289 -21.37 -1.81 16.84
C ALA A 289 -20.87 -0.45 17.36
N ARG A 290 -21.73 0.56 17.27
CA ARG A 290 -21.51 1.88 17.86
C ARG A 290 -21.83 1.86 19.37
N ARG A 291 -21.53 2.96 20.06
CA ARG A 291 -21.85 3.11 21.50
C ARG A 291 -23.36 3.12 21.78
N ASP A 292 -24.15 3.65 20.87
CA ASP A 292 -25.61 3.79 20.99
C ASP A 292 -26.38 2.48 20.71
N GLY A 293 -25.68 1.41 20.33
CA GLY A 293 -26.26 0.11 19.98
C GLY A 293 -26.61 -0.05 18.51
N SER A 294 -26.41 0.97 17.67
CA SER A 294 -26.57 0.85 16.22
C SER A 294 -25.38 0.14 15.57
N TYR A 295 -25.57 -0.34 14.35
CA TYR A 295 -24.51 -0.93 13.54
C TYR A 295 -24.15 -0.04 12.35
N VAL A 296 -22.87 0.01 12.00
CA VAL A 296 -22.35 0.68 10.81
C VAL A 296 -21.63 -0.32 9.91
N TRP A 297 -21.89 -0.24 8.60
CA TRP A 297 -21.16 -1.04 7.62
C TRP A 297 -19.76 -0.49 7.41
N VAL A 298 -18.76 -1.35 7.60
CA VAL A 298 -17.36 -0.99 7.38
C VAL A 298 -16.66 -1.96 6.46
N SER A 299 -15.66 -1.47 5.73
CA SER A 299 -14.65 -2.31 5.11
C SER A 299 -13.42 -2.36 6.00
N LEU A 300 -13.06 -3.57 6.39
CA LEU A 300 -11.94 -3.86 7.27
C LEU A 300 -10.80 -4.48 6.47
N ARG A 301 -9.59 -3.96 6.67
CA ARG A 301 -8.37 -4.52 6.07
C ARG A 301 -7.31 -4.72 7.13
N ASN A 302 -6.78 -5.93 7.21
CA ASN A 302 -5.76 -6.29 8.18
C ASN A 302 -4.39 -6.42 7.51
N SER A 303 -3.36 -5.92 8.18
CA SER A 303 -1.97 -6.10 7.78
C SER A 303 -1.15 -6.49 9.00
N VAL A 304 -0.42 -7.59 8.89
CA VAL A 304 0.45 -8.09 9.97
C VAL A 304 1.77 -7.35 9.90
N VAL A 305 2.12 -6.67 10.98
CA VAL A 305 3.43 -6.04 11.16
C VAL A 305 4.23 -6.94 12.09
N ALA A 306 5.25 -7.60 11.54
CA ALA A 306 6.21 -8.36 12.32
C ALA A 306 7.26 -7.40 12.87
N ASP A 307 7.37 -7.30 14.20
CA ASP A 307 8.48 -6.57 14.81
C ASP A 307 9.74 -7.45 14.78
N ALA A 308 10.87 -6.82 14.50
CA ALA A 308 12.08 -7.51 14.04
C ALA A 308 12.62 -8.53 15.06
N ALA A 309 13.12 -9.64 14.52
CA ALA A 309 13.87 -10.75 15.15
C ALA A 309 13.09 -11.88 15.87
N ASP A 310 12.07 -11.63 16.71
CA ASP A 310 11.19 -12.69 17.28
C ASP A 310 10.04 -12.09 18.14
N GLY A 311 9.61 -10.86 17.83
CA GLY A 311 8.66 -10.09 18.64
C GLY A 311 7.18 -10.45 18.43
N PRO A 312 6.27 -10.01 19.33
CA PRO A 312 4.83 -10.19 19.16
C PRO A 312 4.39 -9.58 17.83
N ARG A 313 3.65 -10.37 17.03
CA ARG A 313 3.07 -9.88 15.78
C ARG A 313 1.95 -8.90 16.13
N PHE A 314 1.99 -7.70 15.55
CA PHE A 314 0.90 -6.73 15.71
C PHE A 314 0.02 -6.74 14.46
N LEU A 315 -1.28 -6.55 14.66
CA LEU A 315 -2.23 -6.37 13.58
C LEU A 315 -2.51 -4.88 13.43
N LEU A 316 -2.17 -4.32 12.27
CA LEU A 316 -2.65 -3.01 11.86
C LEU A 316 -3.95 -3.19 11.08
N THR A 317 -5.04 -2.72 11.66
CA THR A 317 -6.37 -2.78 11.06
C THR A 317 -6.78 -1.41 10.56
N HIS A 318 -7.16 -1.35 9.30
CA HIS A 318 -7.74 -0.19 8.64
C HIS A 318 -9.25 -0.41 8.48
N VAL A 319 -10.04 0.59 8.87
CA VAL A 319 -11.50 0.57 8.93
C VAL A 319 -12.05 1.75 8.14
N GLU A 320 -12.73 1.45 7.05
CA GLU A 320 -13.38 2.43 6.19
C GLU A 320 -14.90 2.36 6.35
N ASP A 321 -15.56 3.49 6.52
CA ASP A 321 -17.03 3.54 6.53
C ASP A 321 -17.56 3.38 5.09
N ILE A 322 -18.44 2.40 4.88
CA ILE A 322 -19.03 2.09 3.57
C ILE A 322 -20.56 2.19 3.60
N GLU A 323 -21.13 2.85 4.62
CA GLU A 323 -22.58 2.98 4.79
C GLU A 323 -23.25 3.73 3.63
N GLU A 324 -22.62 4.80 3.12
CA GLU A 324 -23.08 5.49 1.91
C GLU A 324 -23.04 4.61 0.67
N ARG A 325 -21.94 3.85 0.50
CA ARG A 325 -21.80 2.93 -0.64
C ARG A 325 -22.88 1.84 -0.61
N LYS A 326 -23.13 1.24 0.55
CA LYS A 326 -24.18 0.22 0.71
C LYS A 326 -25.59 0.79 0.47
N ARG A 327 -25.87 2.02 0.93
CA ARG A 327 -27.15 2.68 0.64
C ARG A 327 -27.33 2.94 -0.86
N HIS A 328 -26.30 3.36 -1.57
CA HIS A 328 -26.36 3.55 -3.02
C HIS A 328 -26.51 2.23 -3.78
N GLU A 329 -25.77 1.18 -3.41
CA GLU A 329 -25.94 -0.16 -3.99
C GLU A 329 -27.40 -0.64 -3.86
N LEU A 330 -27.99 -0.48 -2.67
CA LEU A 330 -29.37 -0.89 -2.41
C LEU A 330 -30.40 -0.03 -3.16
N GLN A 331 -30.18 1.28 -3.26
CA GLN A 331 -31.03 2.18 -4.05
C GLN A 331 -30.94 1.90 -5.54
N LEU A 332 -29.76 1.59 -6.06
CA LEU A 332 -29.57 1.20 -7.46
C LEU A 332 -30.26 -0.12 -7.76
N ALA A 333 -30.16 -1.11 -6.86
CA ALA A 333 -30.89 -2.38 -6.99
C ALA A 333 -32.42 -2.18 -7.00
N HIS A 334 -32.94 -1.29 -6.13
CA HIS A 334 -34.36 -0.96 -6.13
C HIS A 334 -34.79 -0.21 -7.40
N ARG A 335 -33.99 0.76 -7.89
CA ARG A 335 -34.26 1.46 -9.16
C ARG A 335 -34.14 0.55 -10.38
N ALA A 336 -33.28 -0.47 -10.33
CA ALA A 336 -33.12 -1.45 -11.39
C ALA A 336 -34.31 -2.42 -11.46
N SER A 337 -35.11 -2.55 -10.39
CA SER A 337 -36.29 -3.44 -10.32
C SER A 337 -37.64 -2.69 -10.37
N HIS A 338 -37.70 -1.41 -10.03
CA HIS A 338 -38.97 -0.66 -9.93
C HIS A 338 -38.95 0.66 -10.74
N ASP A 339 -40.11 1.05 -11.27
CA ASP A 339 -40.35 2.30 -12.00
C ASP A 339 -40.32 3.49 -11.01
N SER A 340 -39.51 4.51 -11.34
CA SER A 340 -39.24 5.63 -10.43
C SER A 340 -40.42 6.57 -10.20
N LEU A 341 -41.41 6.57 -11.11
CA LEU A 341 -42.58 7.45 -11.02
C LEU A 341 -43.75 6.78 -10.30
N THR A 342 -44.03 5.52 -10.62
CA THR A 342 -45.21 4.79 -10.09
C THR A 342 -44.89 3.87 -8.92
N GLY A 343 -43.62 3.52 -8.70
CA GLY A 343 -43.20 2.55 -7.69
C GLY A 343 -43.56 1.10 -8.02
N LEU A 344 -44.17 0.84 -9.18
CA LEU A 344 -44.45 -0.51 -9.66
C LEU A 344 -43.18 -1.21 -10.15
N PRO A 345 -43.13 -2.55 -10.17
CA PRO A 345 -42.15 -3.31 -10.93
C PRO A 345 -41.92 -2.74 -12.34
N ASN A 346 -40.66 -2.64 -12.76
CA ASN A 346 -40.30 -2.20 -14.10
C ASN A 346 -40.21 -3.39 -15.08
N SER A 347 -39.82 -3.12 -16.33
CA SER A 347 -39.69 -4.17 -17.36
C SER A 347 -38.73 -5.30 -16.97
N ALA A 348 -37.62 -5.00 -16.27
CA ALA A 348 -36.65 -6.02 -15.86
C ALA A 348 -37.22 -6.95 -14.78
N GLU A 349 -37.85 -6.39 -13.75
CA GLU A 349 -38.50 -7.16 -12.67
C GLU A 349 -39.71 -7.95 -13.19
N LEU A 350 -40.50 -7.37 -14.11
CA LEU A 350 -41.60 -8.09 -14.77
C LEU A 350 -41.11 -9.33 -15.51
N ARG A 351 -40.03 -9.21 -16.30
CA ARG A 351 -39.43 -10.33 -17.02
C ARG A 351 -38.90 -11.40 -16.07
N ALA A 352 -38.25 -10.99 -14.97
CA ALA A 352 -37.76 -11.91 -13.95
C ALA A 352 -38.91 -12.70 -13.32
N ARG A 353 -40.03 -12.04 -12.97
CA ARG A 353 -41.22 -12.70 -12.41
C ARG A 353 -41.94 -13.60 -13.41
N LEU A 354 -42.01 -13.20 -14.68
CA LEU A 354 -42.59 -14.01 -15.74
C LEU A 354 -41.74 -15.26 -15.98
N ALA A 355 -40.41 -15.13 -16.06
CA ALA A 355 -39.49 -16.25 -16.23
C ALA A 355 -39.53 -17.20 -15.03
N ALA A 356 -39.63 -16.70 -13.79
CA ALA A 356 -39.76 -17.54 -12.60
C ALA A 356 -41.06 -18.38 -12.57
N ARG A 357 -42.07 -17.99 -13.36
CA ARG A 357 -43.36 -18.71 -13.48
C ARG A 357 -43.46 -19.59 -14.73
N LEU A 358 -42.41 -19.65 -15.56
CA LEU A 358 -42.37 -20.43 -16.80
C LEU A 358 -41.19 -21.40 -16.74
N CYS A 359 -41.42 -22.69 -17.02
CA CYS A 359 -40.33 -23.65 -17.22
C CYS A 359 -40.02 -23.83 -18.72
N ALA A 360 -38.83 -24.37 -19.04
CA ALA A 360 -38.35 -24.53 -20.41
C ALA A 360 -39.06 -25.66 -21.20
N THR A 361 -39.88 -26.47 -20.53
CA THR A 361 -40.50 -27.66 -21.14
C THR A 361 -41.92 -27.33 -21.63
N PRO A 362 -42.21 -27.46 -22.93
CA PRO A 362 -43.56 -27.24 -23.44
C PRO A 362 -44.55 -28.30 -22.90
N PRO A 363 -45.81 -27.92 -22.61
CA PRO A 363 -46.81 -28.88 -22.17
C PRO A 363 -47.09 -29.92 -23.27
N ARG A 364 -47.10 -31.21 -22.92
CA ARG A 364 -47.45 -32.29 -23.86
C ARG A 364 -48.93 -32.17 -24.25
N PRO A 365 -49.29 -32.16 -25.54
CA PRO A 365 -50.69 -32.12 -25.95
C PRO A 365 -51.34 -33.47 -25.65
N GLY A 366 -52.30 -33.51 -24.72
CA GLY A 366 -53.23 -34.64 -24.56
C GLY A 366 -53.09 -35.55 -23.33
N GLY A 367 -52.66 -35.05 -22.16
CA GLY A 367 -52.73 -35.80 -20.90
C GLY A 367 -53.83 -35.29 -19.98
N GLY A 368 -54.96 -35.99 -19.91
CA GLY A 368 -55.99 -35.74 -18.90
C GLY A 368 -55.43 -35.91 -17.49
N TYR A 369 -55.90 -35.05 -16.58
CA TYR A 369 -55.57 -35.08 -15.17
C TYR A 369 -56.04 -36.41 -14.54
N GLU A 370 -55.11 -37.24 -14.07
CA GLU A 370 -55.40 -38.17 -12.97
C GLU A 370 -54.75 -37.64 -11.69
N ASP A 371 -55.62 -37.49 -10.69
CA ASP A 371 -55.39 -37.07 -9.33
C ASP A 371 -54.35 -37.97 -8.63
N GLY A 372 -53.44 -37.36 -7.87
CA GLY A 372 -52.29 -38.03 -7.26
C GLY A 372 -52.70 -38.98 -6.14
N GLY A 373 -52.78 -40.27 -6.46
CA GLY A 373 -52.77 -41.38 -5.50
C GLY A 373 -51.36 -41.94 -5.31
N ALA A 374 -50.94 -42.09 -4.06
CA ALA A 374 -49.60 -42.46 -3.62
C ALA A 374 -49.24 -43.96 -3.80
N SER A 375 -47.95 -44.25 -4.01
CA SER A 375 -47.15 -45.42 -3.52
C SER A 375 -45.87 -45.51 -4.37
N ASP A 376 -44.68 -45.24 -3.85
CA ASP A 376 -43.82 -46.19 -3.12
C ASP A 376 -43.71 -47.56 -3.81
N ASP A 377 -42.59 -47.77 -4.52
CA ASP A 377 -41.76 -48.99 -4.42
C ASP A 377 -40.64 -48.98 -5.48
N GLY A 378 -39.42 -49.27 -5.04
CA GLY A 378 -38.25 -49.42 -5.90
C GLY A 378 -38.20 -50.79 -6.59
N PHE A 379 -37.29 -50.94 -7.55
CA PHE A 379 -36.32 -52.05 -7.62
C PHE A 379 -35.37 -51.89 -8.81
N ALA A 380 -34.26 -52.59 -8.67
CA ALA A 380 -33.04 -52.62 -9.46
C ALA A 380 -33.20 -52.95 -10.96
N GLY A 381 -32.14 -52.63 -11.71
CA GLY A 381 -32.01 -52.88 -13.14
C GLY A 381 -31.76 -54.33 -13.53
N ASP A 382 -31.70 -54.55 -14.85
CA ASP A 382 -30.73 -55.45 -15.46
C ASP A 382 -30.61 -55.15 -16.97
N GLY A 383 -29.39 -55.28 -17.49
CA GLY A 383 -29.06 -55.14 -18.90
C GLY A 383 -29.22 -56.47 -19.64
N GLY A 384 -29.69 -56.40 -20.89
CA GLY A 384 -29.76 -57.55 -21.78
C GLY A 384 -28.88 -57.36 -23.01
N VAL A 385 -27.71 -57.99 -23.01
CA VAL A 385 -26.88 -58.24 -24.21
C VAL A 385 -27.41 -59.50 -24.89
N TYR A 386 -27.69 -59.42 -26.20
CA TYR A 386 -28.07 -60.58 -27.03
C TYR A 386 -26.91 -61.02 -27.92
N VAL A 387 -26.66 -62.34 -27.97
CA VAL A 387 -25.72 -63.03 -28.86
C VAL A 387 -26.54 -63.96 -29.77
N ASP A 388 -26.26 -63.96 -31.08
CA ASP A 388 -27.00 -64.76 -32.06
C ASP A 388 -26.35 -66.12 -32.37
N ALA A 389 -27.12 -66.95 -33.08
CA ALA A 389 -26.94 -68.40 -33.22
C ALA A 389 -25.81 -68.84 -34.18
N ALA A 390 -24.84 -67.98 -34.47
CA ALA A 390 -23.65 -68.32 -35.26
C ALA A 390 -22.32 -68.01 -34.54
N GLY A 391 -22.36 -67.58 -33.27
CA GLY A 391 -21.16 -67.47 -32.43
C GLY A 391 -20.16 -66.39 -32.88
N HIS A 392 -20.64 -65.25 -33.38
CA HIS A 392 -19.80 -64.09 -33.67
C HIS A 392 -20.22 -62.88 -32.82
N LEU A 393 -19.28 -62.42 -31.96
CA LEU A 393 -19.36 -61.14 -31.27
C LEU A 393 -19.05 -60.02 -32.27
N HIS A 394 -20.02 -59.18 -32.60
CA HIS A 394 -19.75 -57.94 -33.33
C HIS A 394 -19.69 -56.76 -32.36
N GLY A 395 -18.49 -56.51 -31.86
CA GLY A 395 -18.08 -55.17 -31.44
C GLY A 395 -17.70 -54.37 -32.67
N PHE A 396 -18.32 -53.22 -32.86
CA PHE A 396 -17.83 -52.20 -33.79
C PHE A 396 -17.49 -50.96 -32.97
N ASP A 397 -16.19 -50.73 -32.87
CA ASP A 397 -15.59 -49.47 -32.47
C ASP A 397 -15.24 -48.68 -33.74
N GLU A 398 -15.38 -47.36 -33.62
CA GLU A 398 -14.69 -46.33 -34.39
C GLU A 398 -15.03 -46.14 -35.89
N PHE A 399 -15.98 -45.22 -36.16
CA PHE A 399 -15.80 -44.23 -37.22
C PHE A 399 -16.39 -42.88 -36.77
N GLU A 400 -15.51 -41.90 -36.60
CA GLU A 400 -15.83 -40.50 -36.29
C GLU A 400 -16.60 -39.84 -37.45
N CYS A 401 -17.80 -39.31 -37.15
CA CYS A 401 -18.36 -38.20 -37.91
C CYS A 401 -19.26 -37.34 -37.02
N PHE A 402 -18.90 -36.06 -36.97
CA PHE A 402 -19.54 -34.91 -36.35
C PHE A 402 -21.07 -34.97 -36.15
N GLY A 403 -21.50 -34.74 -34.90
CA GLY A 403 -22.72 -33.97 -34.61
C GLY A 403 -23.87 -34.71 -33.92
N THR A 404 -23.87 -34.73 -32.59
CA THR A 404 -25.10 -34.80 -31.77
C THR A 404 -24.91 -33.97 -30.50
N PRO A 405 -25.84 -33.06 -30.16
CA PRO A 405 -25.80 -32.35 -28.88
C PRO A 405 -26.08 -33.34 -27.73
N PRO A 406 -25.61 -33.07 -26.50
CA PRO A 406 -25.77 -34.00 -25.39
C PRO A 406 -27.26 -34.22 -25.05
N PRO A 407 -27.64 -35.40 -24.56
CA PRO A 407 -29.01 -35.66 -24.15
C PRO A 407 -29.34 -34.77 -22.95
N VAL A 408 -30.45 -34.06 -23.05
CA VAL A 408 -31.00 -33.22 -21.99
C VAL A 408 -31.24 -34.10 -20.76
N GLU A 409 -30.50 -33.83 -19.69
CA GLU A 409 -30.80 -34.37 -18.36
C GLU A 409 -32.23 -33.97 -18.00
N THR A 410 -33.15 -34.94 -18.00
CA THR A 410 -34.47 -34.79 -17.41
C THR A 410 -34.27 -34.57 -15.91
N ALA A 411 -34.36 -33.32 -15.48
CA ALA A 411 -34.34 -32.95 -14.07
C ALA A 411 -35.48 -33.70 -13.33
N PRO A 412 -35.19 -34.31 -12.16
CA PRO A 412 -36.17 -35.11 -11.43
C PRO A 412 -37.11 -34.21 -10.63
N PHE A 413 -38.41 -34.51 -10.70
CA PHE A 413 -39.50 -33.94 -9.90
C PHE A 413 -39.53 -32.41 -9.81
N ASP A 414 -39.87 -31.77 -10.92
CA ASP A 414 -40.29 -30.37 -10.91
C ASP A 414 -41.71 -30.29 -10.31
N GLY A 415 -41.82 -29.86 -9.05
CA GLY A 415 -43.10 -29.51 -8.41
C GLY A 415 -43.76 -28.27 -9.01
N HIS A 416 -43.42 -27.92 -10.24
CA HIS A 416 -43.92 -26.78 -10.98
C HIS A 416 -45.25 -27.13 -11.64
N VAL A 417 -46.27 -26.32 -11.39
CA VAL A 417 -47.56 -26.44 -12.07
C VAL A 417 -47.40 -25.85 -13.46
N HIS A 418 -47.38 -26.70 -14.49
CA HIS A 418 -47.28 -26.26 -15.88
C HIS A 418 -48.40 -25.27 -16.23
N THR A 419 -48.03 -24.09 -16.72
CA THR A 419 -48.96 -23.13 -17.29
C THR A 419 -49.27 -23.54 -18.73
N VAL A 420 -50.55 -23.82 -19.01
CA VAL A 420 -51.04 -24.18 -20.34
C VAL A 420 -51.94 -23.06 -20.84
N PRO A 421 -51.68 -22.48 -22.03
CA PRO A 421 -52.57 -21.48 -22.60
C PRO A 421 -53.91 -22.14 -22.98
N PRO A 422 -55.06 -21.51 -22.72
CA PRO A 422 -56.36 -22.05 -23.14
C PRO A 422 -56.47 -22.06 -24.68
N ASN A 423 -57.05 -23.11 -25.25
CA ASN A 423 -57.13 -23.38 -26.71
C ASN A 423 -57.79 -22.25 -27.51
N GLU A 424 -57.15 -21.77 -28.59
CA GLU A 424 -57.64 -20.66 -29.44
C GLU A 424 -58.83 -21.00 -30.33
N ASP A 425 -59.02 -22.27 -30.68
CA ASP A 425 -59.98 -22.70 -31.70
C ASP A 425 -61.30 -23.31 -31.16
N SER A 426 -61.51 -23.35 -29.83
CA SER A 426 -62.75 -23.85 -29.22
C SER A 426 -63.53 -22.75 -28.50
N ASP A 427 -64.80 -22.57 -28.87
CA ASP A 427 -65.80 -21.76 -28.12
C ASP A 427 -66.27 -22.44 -26.82
N ILE A 428 -65.58 -23.51 -26.41
CA ILE A 428 -65.88 -24.32 -25.22
C ILE A 428 -64.85 -23.96 -24.14
N ASP A 429 -65.33 -23.61 -22.96
CA ASP A 429 -64.49 -23.36 -21.79
C ASP A 429 -63.89 -24.68 -21.29
N ASP A 430 -62.65 -24.96 -21.67
CA ASP A 430 -61.92 -26.19 -21.31
C ASP A 430 -61.58 -26.27 -19.81
N GLY A 431 -61.95 -25.26 -19.00
CA GLY A 431 -61.72 -25.22 -17.55
C GLY A 431 -60.26 -25.07 -17.12
N HIS A 432 -59.33 -25.01 -18.08
CA HIS A 432 -57.90 -24.83 -17.83
C HIS A 432 -57.60 -23.39 -17.41
N LYS A 433 -56.94 -23.26 -16.26
CA LYS A 433 -56.50 -21.98 -15.68
C LYS A 433 -55.03 -21.75 -16.05
N GLY A 434 -54.72 -20.58 -16.61
CA GLY A 434 -53.37 -20.24 -17.08
C GLY A 434 -52.87 -18.91 -16.53
N LEU A 435 -51.61 -18.58 -16.85
CA LEU A 435 -51.01 -17.29 -16.54
C LEU A 435 -51.40 -16.27 -17.62
N ALA A 436 -52.34 -15.39 -17.30
CA ALA A 436 -52.79 -14.32 -18.18
C ALA A 436 -51.85 -13.10 -18.09
N VAL A 437 -51.51 -12.55 -19.26
CA VAL A 437 -50.69 -11.34 -19.40
C VAL A 437 -51.54 -10.26 -20.06
N LEU A 438 -52.01 -9.30 -19.27
CA LEU A 438 -52.83 -8.20 -19.75
C LEU A 438 -51.93 -7.00 -20.03
N PHE A 439 -51.78 -6.64 -21.30
CA PHE A 439 -51.03 -5.47 -21.74
C PHE A 439 -51.98 -4.28 -21.89
N CYS A 440 -51.69 -3.17 -21.23
CA CYS A 440 -52.53 -1.98 -21.14
C CYS A 440 -51.79 -0.76 -21.69
N ASP A 441 -52.43 -0.04 -22.61
CA ASP A 441 -51.97 1.25 -23.13
C ASP A 441 -53.04 2.32 -22.88
N LEU A 442 -52.61 3.53 -22.47
CA LEU A 442 -53.52 4.64 -22.20
C LEU A 442 -53.89 5.41 -23.46
N ASP A 443 -55.18 5.39 -23.80
CA ASP A 443 -55.69 6.04 -25.01
C ASP A 443 -55.52 7.57 -24.94
N GLY A 444 -54.70 8.10 -25.85
CA GLY A 444 -54.55 9.55 -26.03
C GLY A 444 -53.69 10.23 -24.96
N PHE A 445 -52.88 9.48 -24.21
CA PHE A 445 -52.01 10.02 -23.15
C PHE A 445 -51.07 11.14 -23.65
N LYS A 446 -50.51 11.00 -24.86
CA LYS A 446 -49.70 12.06 -25.48
C LYS A 446 -50.43 13.41 -25.56
N SER A 447 -51.71 13.41 -25.93
CA SER A 447 -52.52 14.63 -25.99
C SER A 447 -52.78 15.24 -24.62
N ILE A 448 -52.76 14.43 -23.55
CA ILE A 448 -52.83 14.93 -22.16
C ILE A 448 -51.54 15.67 -21.82
N ASN A 449 -50.38 15.08 -22.12
CA ASN A 449 -49.08 15.74 -21.92
C ASN A 449 -48.98 17.04 -22.72
N ASP A 450 -49.38 17.03 -23.99
CA ASP A 450 -49.32 18.20 -24.87
C ASP A 450 -50.23 19.33 -24.39
N ARG A 451 -51.38 19.00 -23.77
CA ARG A 451 -52.40 19.97 -23.35
C ARG A 451 -52.24 20.47 -21.91
N PHE A 452 -51.79 19.60 -21.00
CA PHE A 452 -51.75 19.86 -19.57
C PHE A 452 -50.34 19.80 -18.96
N GLY A 453 -49.33 19.48 -19.76
CA GLY A 453 -47.94 19.38 -19.35
C GLY A 453 -47.58 18.02 -18.75
N HIS A 454 -46.28 17.72 -18.71
CA HIS A 454 -45.76 16.44 -18.20
C HIS A 454 -46.10 16.18 -16.74
N HIS A 455 -46.12 17.20 -15.87
CA HIS A 455 -46.53 17.02 -14.48
C HIS A 455 -47.96 16.49 -14.33
N ALA A 456 -48.87 16.93 -15.22
CA ALA A 456 -50.22 16.42 -15.22
C ALA A 456 -50.30 14.99 -15.76
N GLY A 457 -49.47 14.66 -16.76
CA GLY A 457 -49.27 13.29 -17.21
C GLY A 457 -48.77 12.36 -16.12
N ASP A 458 -47.77 12.81 -15.35
CA ASP A 458 -47.19 12.05 -14.25
C ASP A 458 -48.24 11.74 -13.17
N ALA A 459 -49.06 12.73 -12.80
CA ALA A 459 -50.17 12.55 -11.88
C ALA A 459 -51.22 11.54 -12.40
N VAL A 460 -51.49 11.56 -13.71
CA VAL A 460 -52.36 10.56 -14.36
C VAL A 460 -51.75 9.16 -14.27
N LEU A 461 -50.45 9.00 -14.56
CA LEU A 461 -49.76 7.71 -14.49
C LEU A 461 -49.74 7.13 -13.07
N ILE A 462 -49.47 7.96 -12.06
CA ILE A 462 -49.50 7.57 -10.64
C ILE A 462 -50.91 7.10 -10.24
N GLU A 463 -51.95 7.85 -10.63
CA GLU A 463 -53.32 7.47 -10.29
C GLU A 463 -53.77 6.22 -11.05
N VAL A 464 -53.40 6.06 -12.32
CA VAL A 464 -53.65 4.83 -13.09
C VAL A 464 -52.97 3.64 -12.43
N ALA A 465 -51.70 3.76 -12.07
CA ALA A 465 -50.96 2.71 -11.35
C ALA A 465 -51.70 2.29 -10.08
N ARG A 466 -52.10 3.27 -9.26
CA ARG A 466 -52.88 3.03 -8.04
C ARG A 466 -54.20 2.30 -8.30
N ARG A 467 -54.93 2.68 -9.35
CA ARG A 467 -56.21 2.05 -9.71
C ARG A 467 -56.05 0.64 -10.26
N LEU A 468 -54.99 0.38 -11.02
CA LEU A 468 -54.64 -0.95 -11.50
C LEU A 468 -54.27 -1.86 -10.33
N THR A 469 -53.40 -1.40 -9.42
CA THR A 469 -53.01 -2.17 -8.22
C THR A 469 -54.21 -2.51 -7.33
N ASN A 470 -55.18 -1.60 -7.18
CA ASN A 470 -56.39 -1.87 -6.39
C ASN A 470 -57.42 -2.75 -7.11
N GLY A 471 -57.30 -2.93 -8.43
CA GLY A 471 -58.24 -3.72 -9.24
C GLY A 471 -57.85 -5.19 -9.40
N VAL A 472 -56.63 -5.54 -8.99
CA VAL A 472 -56.08 -6.90 -8.99
C VAL A 472 -56.08 -7.49 -7.58
N ARG A 473 -55.99 -8.82 -7.48
CA ARG A 473 -55.94 -9.53 -6.19
C ARG A 473 -54.51 -9.64 -5.67
N GLU A 474 -54.38 -9.98 -4.39
CA GLU A 474 -53.10 -10.31 -3.77
C GLU A 474 -52.47 -11.54 -4.46
N GLY A 475 -51.26 -11.38 -5.00
CA GLY A 475 -50.54 -12.40 -5.79
C GLY A 475 -50.42 -12.09 -7.29
N ASP A 476 -51.28 -11.21 -7.83
CA ASP A 476 -51.12 -10.67 -9.19
C ASP A 476 -50.06 -9.56 -9.19
N THR A 477 -49.32 -9.42 -10.29
CA THR A 477 -48.28 -8.38 -10.42
C THR A 477 -48.74 -7.31 -11.40
N VAL A 478 -48.71 -6.04 -10.99
CA VAL A 478 -48.86 -4.89 -11.89
C VAL A 478 -47.48 -4.27 -12.11
N ALA A 479 -47.08 -4.10 -13.36
CA ALA A 479 -45.81 -3.50 -13.75
C ALA A 479 -46.03 -2.37 -14.75
N ARG A 480 -45.06 -1.47 -14.85
CA ARG A 480 -45.00 -0.44 -15.88
C ARG A 480 -43.77 -0.65 -16.74
N LEU A 481 -43.98 -0.79 -18.05
CA LEU A 481 -42.88 -1.03 -19.00
C LEU A 481 -42.16 0.25 -19.39
N GLY A 482 -42.90 1.35 -19.48
CA GLY A 482 -42.41 2.68 -19.83
C GLY A 482 -43.54 3.51 -20.46
N GLY A 483 -43.40 4.84 -20.46
CA GLY A 483 -44.43 5.71 -21.06
C GLY A 483 -45.82 5.50 -20.44
N ASP A 484 -46.79 5.16 -21.26
CA ASP A 484 -48.19 4.85 -20.93
C ASP A 484 -48.53 3.35 -20.89
N GLU A 485 -47.52 2.48 -20.95
CA GLU A 485 -47.70 1.02 -21.03
C GLU A 485 -47.60 0.35 -19.65
N PHE A 486 -48.65 -0.41 -19.29
CA PHE A 486 -48.75 -1.20 -18.07
C PHE A 486 -48.99 -2.66 -18.41
N VAL A 487 -48.48 -3.57 -17.57
CA VAL A 487 -48.72 -5.00 -17.71
C VAL A 487 -49.22 -5.57 -16.39
N VAL A 488 -50.24 -6.42 -16.48
CA VAL A 488 -50.75 -7.20 -15.33
C VAL A 488 -50.49 -8.68 -15.59
N LEU A 489 -49.73 -9.32 -14.71
CA LEU A 489 -49.57 -10.77 -14.65
C LEU A 489 -50.56 -11.33 -13.63
N ALA A 490 -51.54 -12.09 -14.11
CA ALA A 490 -52.55 -12.67 -13.25
C ALA A 490 -52.61 -14.19 -13.46
N ASP A 491 -52.40 -14.91 -12.37
CA ASP A 491 -52.21 -16.36 -12.40
C ASP A 491 -53.54 -17.13 -12.33
N GLY A 492 -53.60 -18.37 -12.77
CA GLY A 492 -54.76 -19.24 -12.57
C GLY A 492 -56.12 -18.66 -13.04
N LEU A 493 -56.14 -17.92 -14.15
CA LEU A 493 -57.36 -17.36 -14.75
C LEU A 493 -57.80 -18.20 -15.96
N GLY A 494 -59.11 -18.33 -16.16
CA GLY A 494 -59.70 -18.77 -17.43
C GLY A 494 -59.91 -17.61 -18.41
N ARG A 495 -60.36 -17.90 -19.64
CA ARG A 495 -60.59 -16.88 -20.68
C ARG A 495 -61.63 -15.84 -20.29
N ALA A 496 -62.76 -16.29 -19.79
CA ALA A 496 -63.84 -15.42 -19.32
C ALA A 496 -63.34 -14.54 -18.15
N ASP A 497 -62.63 -15.13 -17.19
CA ASP A 497 -62.10 -14.41 -16.03
C ASP A 497 -61.09 -13.32 -16.43
N ALA A 498 -60.22 -13.60 -17.40
CA ALA A 498 -59.25 -12.63 -17.91
C ALA A 498 -59.93 -11.48 -18.65
N ALA A 499 -60.99 -11.76 -19.43
CA ALA A 499 -61.81 -10.73 -20.08
C ALA A 499 -62.55 -9.86 -19.04
N ASP A 500 -63.13 -10.49 -18.01
CA ASP A 500 -63.79 -9.79 -16.90
C ASP A 500 -62.81 -8.93 -16.10
N LEU A 501 -61.59 -9.42 -15.87
CA LEU A 501 -60.51 -8.63 -15.27
C LEU A 501 -60.17 -7.41 -16.14
N ALA A 502 -60.01 -7.58 -17.46
CA ALA A 502 -59.72 -6.46 -18.36
C ALA A 502 -60.85 -5.41 -18.37
N VAL A 503 -62.11 -5.84 -18.34
CA VAL A 503 -63.27 -4.95 -18.22
C VAL A 503 -63.27 -4.23 -16.87
N ARG A 504 -63.00 -4.94 -15.78
CA ARG A 504 -62.92 -4.36 -14.44
C ARG A 504 -61.83 -3.29 -14.34
N LEU A 505 -60.61 -3.58 -14.82
CA LEU A 505 -59.49 -2.64 -14.80
C LEU A 505 -59.77 -1.40 -15.65
N ARG A 506 -60.39 -1.57 -16.83
CA ARG A 506 -60.82 -0.48 -17.70
C ARG A 506 -61.88 0.42 -17.04
N ASN A 507 -62.86 -0.20 -16.38
CA ASN A 507 -63.89 0.52 -15.63
C ASN A 507 -63.30 1.25 -14.42
N ALA A 508 -62.21 0.74 -13.83
CA ALA A 508 -61.48 1.43 -12.77
C ALA A 508 -60.73 2.66 -13.31
N ILE A 509 -60.16 2.62 -14.52
CA ILE A 509 -59.43 3.76 -15.11
C ILE A 509 -60.36 4.87 -15.61
N THR A 510 -61.55 4.52 -16.12
CA THR A 510 -62.49 5.45 -16.80
C THR A 510 -62.94 6.68 -15.97
N PRO A 511 -63.18 6.61 -14.65
CA PRO A 511 -63.57 7.76 -13.83
C PRO A 511 -62.57 8.92 -13.93
N PRO A 512 -63.03 10.19 -13.99
CA PRO A 512 -62.13 11.32 -14.16
C PRO A 512 -61.06 11.41 -13.07
N ILE A 513 -59.81 11.65 -13.47
CA ILE A 513 -58.65 11.85 -12.59
C ILE A 513 -58.55 13.34 -12.29
N ARG A 514 -58.48 13.70 -11.01
CA ARG A 514 -58.33 15.09 -10.57
C ARG A 514 -56.86 15.45 -10.52
N VAL A 515 -56.44 16.39 -11.36
CA VAL A 515 -55.08 16.94 -11.38
C VAL A 515 -55.20 18.47 -11.33
N ASP A 516 -54.58 19.12 -10.35
CA ASP A 516 -54.60 20.58 -10.17
C ASP A 516 -56.00 21.22 -10.24
N GLY A 517 -57.00 20.55 -9.64
CA GLY A 517 -58.39 21.02 -9.63
C GLY A 517 -59.17 20.81 -10.94
N ARG A 518 -58.57 20.16 -11.95
CA ARG A 518 -59.19 19.85 -13.24
C ARG A 518 -59.47 18.34 -13.36
N ALA A 519 -60.55 17.99 -14.07
CA ALA A 519 -60.93 16.61 -14.33
C ALA A 519 -60.40 16.15 -15.70
N VAL A 520 -59.42 15.25 -15.71
CA VAL A 520 -58.86 14.63 -16.92
C VAL A 520 -59.49 13.25 -17.10
N ARG A 521 -59.89 12.92 -18.33
CA ARG A 521 -60.39 11.58 -18.68
C ARG A 521 -59.36 10.89 -19.58
N VAL A 522 -59.01 9.66 -19.23
CA VAL A 522 -58.12 8.81 -20.00
C VAL A 522 -58.81 7.46 -20.23
N GLY A 523 -58.73 6.96 -21.46
CA GLY A 523 -59.17 5.61 -21.80
C GLY A 523 -58.03 4.62 -21.64
N ALA A 524 -58.34 3.34 -21.66
CA ALA A 524 -57.34 2.28 -21.68
C ALA A 524 -57.79 1.16 -22.63
N SER A 525 -56.83 0.71 -23.43
CA SER A 525 -56.95 -0.46 -24.30
C SER A 525 -56.15 -1.60 -23.67
N PHE A 526 -56.75 -2.79 -23.59
CA PHE A 526 -56.18 -3.99 -22.98
C PHE A 526 -56.10 -5.15 -23.99
N GLY A 527 -54.89 -5.65 -24.25
CA GLY A 527 -54.65 -6.91 -24.93
C GLY A 527 -54.43 -8.04 -23.93
N ILE A 528 -55.00 -9.22 -24.18
CA ILE A 528 -54.85 -10.39 -23.31
C ILE A 528 -53.99 -11.44 -24.03
N GLY A 529 -52.76 -11.61 -23.59
CA GLY A 529 -51.89 -12.73 -23.95
C GLY A 529 -51.94 -13.84 -22.91
N TRP A 530 -51.49 -15.04 -23.30
CA TRP A 530 -51.34 -16.19 -22.41
C TRP A 530 -49.89 -16.62 -22.38
N ALA A 531 -49.37 -16.85 -21.17
CA ALA A 531 -48.06 -17.44 -20.99
C ALA A 531 -48.21 -18.95 -20.84
N GLY A 532 -47.36 -19.71 -21.54
CA GLY A 532 -47.27 -21.15 -21.42
C GLY A 532 -45.82 -21.59 -21.24
N CYS A 533 -45.61 -22.69 -20.51
CA CYS A 533 -44.28 -23.28 -20.38
C CYS A 533 -43.71 -23.60 -21.78
N GLY A 534 -42.42 -23.37 -21.99
CA GLY A 534 -41.77 -23.43 -23.30
C GLY A 534 -41.75 -22.10 -24.08
N MET A 535 -42.48 -21.07 -23.64
CA MET A 535 -42.39 -19.72 -24.22
C MET A 535 -41.36 -18.86 -23.49
N SER A 536 -40.65 -18.01 -24.22
CA SER A 536 -39.82 -16.96 -23.64
C SER A 536 -40.67 -15.79 -23.15
N ALA A 537 -40.17 -15.04 -22.16
CA ALA A 537 -40.84 -13.83 -21.66
C ALA A 537 -41.10 -12.78 -22.77
N GLU A 538 -40.24 -12.71 -23.78
CA GLU A 538 -40.40 -11.79 -24.91
C GLU A 538 -41.54 -12.19 -25.84
N GLU A 539 -41.67 -13.48 -26.16
CA GLU A 539 -42.76 -13.99 -27.02
C GLU A 539 -44.13 -13.75 -26.38
N VAL A 540 -44.25 -13.98 -25.08
CA VAL A 540 -45.50 -13.76 -24.34
C VAL A 540 -45.89 -12.28 -24.33
N LEU A 541 -44.95 -11.39 -24.02
CA LEU A 541 -45.20 -9.94 -24.00
C LEU A 541 -45.53 -9.41 -25.41
N HIS A 542 -44.86 -9.91 -26.45
CA HIS A 542 -45.11 -9.52 -27.83
C HIS A 542 -46.51 -9.95 -28.30
N SER A 543 -46.94 -11.17 -27.96
CA SER A 543 -48.29 -11.66 -28.25
C SER A 543 -49.37 -10.80 -27.58
N ALA A 544 -49.17 -10.42 -26.32
CA ALA A 544 -50.10 -9.56 -25.59
C ALA A 544 -50.17 -8.14 -26.19
N ASP A 545 -49.03 -7.55 -26.56
CA ASP A 545 -48.94 -6.24 -27.21
C ASP A 545 -49.64 -6.24 -28.58
N GLN A 546 -49.41 -7.27 -29.41
CA GLN A 546 -50.06 -7.37 -30.73
C GLN A 546 -51.59 -7.41 -30.61
N ARG A 547 -52.12 -8.11 -29.60
CA ARG A 547 -53.57 -8.16 -29.31
C ARG A 547 -54.11 -6.83 -28.83
N MET A 548 -53.36 -6.11 -27.99
CA MET A 548 -53.70 -4.75 -27.57
C MET A 548 -53.79 -3.81 -28.78
N TYR A 549 -52.80 -3.88 -29.69
CA TYR A 549 -52.79 -3.05 -30.89
C TYR A 549 -53.98 -3.30 -31.81
N ILE A 550 -54.41 -4.56 -31.96
CA ILE A 550 -55.61 -4.94 -32.72
C ILE A 550 -56.87 -4.34 -32.07
N GLU A 551 -57.01 -4.44 -30.75
CA GLU A 551 -58.14 -3.86 -30.00
C GLU A 551 -58.18 -2.33 -30.11
N LYS A 552 -57.03 -1.66 -29.98
CA LYS A 552 -56.91 -0.21 -30.13
C LYS A 552 -57.35 0.24 -31.53
N ARG A 553 -56.99 -0.53 -32.57
CA ARG A 553 -57.40 -0.27 -33.96
C ARG A 553 -58.90 -0.49 -34.21
N SER A 554 -59.51 -1.55 -33.67
CA SER A 554 -60.95 -1.79 -33.85
C SER A 554 -61.79 -0.67 -33.22
N ARG A 555 -61.42 -0.23 -32.01
CA ARG A 555 -62.11 0.84 -31.28
C ARG A 555 -61.97 2.22 -31.91
N SER A 556 -60.79 2.52 -32.47
CA SER A 556 -60.59 3.78 -33.21
C SER A 556 -61.46 3.87 -34.47
N LYS A 557 -61.75 2.73 -35.12
CA LYS A 557 -62.65 2.65 -36.29
C LYS A 557 -64.12 2.80 -35.90
N GLU A 558 -64.55 2.23 -34.77
CA GLU A 558 -65.92 2.39 -34.24
C GLU A 558 -66.20 3.84 -33.82
N ARG A 559 -65.28 4.51 -33.12
CA ARG A 559 -65.43 5.94 -32.77
C ARG A 559 -65.48 6.86 -33.98
N ARG A 560 -64.88 6.49 -35.11
CA ARG A 560 -64.97 7.24 -36.39
C ARG A 560 -66.27 6.99 -37.16
N ARG A 561 -66.96 5.87 -36.92
CA ARG A 561 -68.27 5.56 -37.55
C ARG A 561 -69.46 6.11 -36.75
N ALA A 562 -69.28 6.36 -35.45
CA ALA A 562 -70.30 6.90 -34.56
C ALA A 562 -70.21 8.43 -34.35
N GLY A 563 -69.40 9.13 -35.14
CA GLY A 563 -69.15 10.57 -35.07
C GLY A 563 -69.87 11.36 -36.15
#